data_AF-A0A662API8-F1
#
_entry.id   AF-A0A662API8-F1
#
_cell.length_a   1.000
_cell.length_b   1.000
_cell.length_c   1.000
_cell.angle_alpha   90.00
_cell.angle_beta   90.00
_cell.angle_gamma   90.00
#
_symmetry.space_group_name_H-M   'P 1'
#
loop_
_entity.id
_entity.type
_entity.pdbx_description
1 polymer ?
#
loop_
_entity_poly.entity_id
_entity_poly.type
_entity_poly.pdbx_seq_one_letter_code
_entity_poly.pdbx_strand_id
1 'polypeptide(L)'
;MSKKISLNNIKNFLASKNMVLLSNSYLNNKQKLCIKCPKGHIFYMSWNGLTHGYGCRECYIEKRTLDISYVKNKLEQEGYILLSGVYKNSKSSLTIKCPNNHVYITTWDNFQQGNRCKQCFIGSMKHDFNYVKEYIESFGYSLLSDNYVNANYELEIMCNNGHIYKATFSNFLAGRRCHICDVENKKLDIDYIRKKVEGEGYKLHSTSYINAQYPLTVECDKGHVYNVRWYNFHTGYRCPLCNNKGFSKQEHEVLDYINKIYSGLLLKNNRSIIKPYELDIVLSDKKLAVEYCGLYWHSELAGKDKNYHLNKLNMCNEQGYQLLTIFEDEWVNKREIVESRLLNILGSKKLETIYARKCVIKEITPTEARVFCEQNHLQGYTGSRIKLGAFYAGELVSVMTFAKPSISKGANPKEPNVWELSRFCSKINFRVIGIASKLLKHFERNYDWNTVFSYADRRWSNGNVYEKLGFELSGITKPNYWYVKRGKRIHRFGLRKKPSEPKNITEWELRQQDGWNRIWDCGNLKYKKEN
;
A
#
# COMPACT_ATOMS: atom_id res chain seq x y z
N MET A 1 -18.64 -23.96 53.74
CA MET A 1 -17.84 -24.40 54.90
C MET A 1 -17.33 -25.82 54.66
N SER A 2 -16.03 -25.99 54.39
CA SER A 2 -15.45 -27.33 54.16
C SER A 2 -15.32 -28.05 55.52
N LYS A 3 -15.94 -29.22 55.70
CA LYS A 3 -15.83 -30.04 56.92
C LYS A 3 -14.35 -30.24 57.28
N LYS A 4 -13.92 -29.75 58.45
CA LYS A 4 -12.58 -30.04 59.00
C LYS A 4 -12.46 -31.55 59.21
N ILE A 5 -11.57 -32.19 58.46
CA ILE A 5 -11.25 -33.61 58.61
C ILE A 5 -10.46 -33.80 59.91
N SER A 6 -10.92 -34.73 60.75
CA SER A 6 -10.24 -35.05 62.02
C SER A 6 -9.11 -36.06 61.80
N LEU A 7 -8.15 -36.12 62.73
CA LEU A 7 -7.08 -37.13 62.73
C LEU A 7 -7.64 -38.57 62.73
N ASN A 8 -8.78 -38.81 63.38
CA ASN A 8 -9.44 -40.12 63.41
C ASN A 8 -9.96 -40.53 62.02
N ASN A 9 -10.48 -39.60 61.24
CA ASN A 9 -10.89 -39.89 59.86
C ASN A 9 -9.70 -40.35 59.00
N ILE A 10 -8.52 -39.76 59.22
CA ILE A 10 -7.29 -40.12 58.52
C ILE A 10 -6.80 -41.50 58.96
N LYS A 11 -6.81 -41.80 60.27
CA LYS A 11 -6.46 -43.12 60.80
C LYS A 11 -7.35 -44.22 60.20
N ASN A 12 -8.66 -44.01 60.16
CA ASN A 12 -9.60 -44.98 59.61
C ASN A 12 -9.38 -45.22 58.10
N PHE A 13 -9.10 -44.16 57.33
CA PHE A 13 -8.77 -44.27 55.90
C PHE A 13 -7.45 -45.03 55.65
N LEU A 14 -6.44 -44.81 56.49
CA LEU A 14 -5.18 -45.53 56.38
C LEU A 14 -5.32 -47.00 56.79
N ALA A 15 -6.11 -47.28 57.84
CA ALA A 15 -6.41 -48.63 58.28
C ALA A 15 -7.13 -49.46 57.20
N SER A 16 -8.08 -48.88 56.45
CA SER A 16 -8.72 -49.58 55.32
C SER A 16 -7.78 -49.93 54.17
N LYS A 17 -6.58 -49.31 54.14
CA LYS A 17 -5.50 -49.61 53.19
C LYS A 17 -4.34 -50.39 53.81
N ASN A 18 -4.52 -50.94 55.02
CA ASN A 18 -3.48 -51.61 55.82
C ASN A 18 -2.24 -50.73 56.08
N MET A 19 -2.44 -49.41 56.14
CA MET A 19 -1.39 -48.42 56.45
C MET A 19 -1.56 -47.90 57.87
N VAL A 20 -0.45 -47.56 58.52
CA VAL A 20 -0.44 -47.05 59.90
C VAL A 20 -0.02 -45.58 59.91
N LEU A 21 -0.84 -44.71 60.50
CA LEU A 21 -0.48 -43.32 60.75
C LEU A 21 0.48 -43.23 61.93
N LEU A 22 1.66 -42.64 61.73
CA LEU A 22 2.65 -42.40 62.78
C LEU A 22 2.64 -40.95 63.30
N SER A 23 2.00 -40.03 62.57
CA SER A 23 1.84 -38.63 63.04
C SER A 23 0.75 -38.50 64.10
N ASN A 24 1.03 -37.73 65.15
CA ASN A 24 0.14 -37.52 66.30
C ASN A 24 -0.77 -36.28 66.19
N SER A 25 -0.56 -35.42 65.18
CA SER A 25 -1.35 -34.20 64.97
C SER A 25 -1.57 -33.91 63.49
N TYR A 26 -2.66 -33.19 63.18
CA TYR A 26 -3.04 -32.78 61.83
C TYR A 26 -3.67 -31.39 61.85
N LEU A 27 -3.01 -30.45 61.18
CA LEU A 27 -3.36 -29.03 61.17
C LEU A 27 -4.14 -28.64 59.91
N ASN A 28 -3.72 -29.15 58.73
CA ASN A 28 -4.34 -28.85 57.44
C ASN A 28 -3.99 -29.90 56.38
N ASN A 29 -4.72 -29.87 55.25
CA ASN A 29 -4.58 -30.82 54.14
C ASN A 29 -3.25 -30.76 53.37
N LYS A 30 -2.40 -29.76 53.63
CA LYS A 30 -1.06 -29.64 53.05
C LYS A 30 0.02 -30.22 53.97
N GLN A 31 -0.26 -30.41 55.27
CA GLN A 31 0.68 -31.02 56.20
C GLN A 31 1.02 -32.43 55.73
N LYS A 32 2.32 -32.74 55.65
CA LYS A 32 2.81 -34.08 55.36
C LYS A 32 2.72 -34.93 56.64
N LEU A 33 2.00 -36.04 56.54
CA LEU A 33 1.81 -37.02 57.59
C LEU A 33 2.81 -38.17 57.40
N CYS A 34 3.40 -38.64 58.49
CA CYS A 34 4.29 -39.79 58.52
C CYS A 34 3.45 -41.07 58.57
N ILE A 35 3.63 -41.97 57.61
CA ILE A 35 2.79 -43.14 57.37
C ILE A 35 3.67 -44.35 57.11
N LYS A 36 3.34 -45.50 57.71
CA LYS A 36 3.97 -46.80 57.45
C LYS A 36 3.06 -47.64 56.54
N CYS A 37 3.59 -48.14 55.43
CA CYS A 37 2.84 -48.99 54.49
C CYS A 37 2.83 -50.48 54.94
N PRO A 38 2.02 -51.35 54.29
CA PRO A 38 1.94 -52.78 54.66
C PRO A 38 3.28 -53.53 54.55
N LYS A 39 4.16 -53.11 53.62
CA LYS A 39 5.51 -53.66 53.46
C LYS A 39 6.53 -53.11 54.48
N GLY A 40 6.09 -52.23 55.38
CA GLY A 40 6.93 -51.67 56.43
C GLY A 40 7.65 -50.35 56.09
N HIS A 41 7.60 -49.89 54.83
CA HIS A 41 8.23 -48.63 54.42
C HIS A 41 7.55 -47.42 55.08
N ILE A 42 8.36 -46.48 55.59
CA ILE A 42 7.91 -45.23 56.17
C ILE A 42 8.03 -44.11 55.13
N PHE A 43 6.96 -43.36 54.91
CA PHE A 43 6.93 -42.25 53.95
C PHE A 43 6.07 -41.09 54.44
N TYR A 44 6.27 -39.92 53.83
CA TYR A 44 5.57 -38.69 54.18
C TYR A 44 4.62 -38.29 53.05
N MET A 45 3.33 -38.11 53.36
CA MET A 45 2.32 -37.73 52.36
C MET A 45 1.29 -36.79 52.96
N SER A 46 0.83 -35.81 52.18
CA SER A 46 -0.29 -34.97 52.61
C SER A 46 -1.62 -35.72 52.49
N TRP A 47 -2.62 -35.30 53.28
CA TRP A 47 -3.96 -35.86 53.17
C TRP A 47 -4.50 -35.77 51.74
N ASN A 48 -4.29 -34.62 51.08
CA ASN A 48 -4.71 -34.43 49.69
C ASN A 48 -4.01 -35.42 48.73
N GLY A 49 -2.72 -35.71 48.95
CA GLY A 49 -2.01 -36.69 48.13
C GLY A 49 -2.58 -38.11 48.28
N LEU A 50 -2.91 -38.50 49.50
CA LEU A 50 -3.47 -39.83 49.79
C LEU A 50 -4.86 -40.04 49.15
N THR A 51 -5.72 -39.00 49.17
CA THR A 51 -7.05 -39.08 48.54
C THR A 51 -6.98 -39.06 47.02
N HIS A 52 -5.93 -38.46 46.43
CA HIS A 52 -5.66 -38.48 44.99
C HIS A 52 -4.93 -39.76 44.53
N GLY A 53 -4.79 -40.77 45.40
CA GLY A 53 -4.25 -42.08 45.03
C GLY A 53 -2.73 -42.22 45.10
N TYR A 54 -2.00 -41.19 45.56
CA TYR A 54 -0.57 -41.31 45.81
C TYR A 54 -0.29 -42.19 47.05
N GLY A 55 0.80 -42.95 47.00
CA GLY A 55 1.16 -43.91 48.05
C GLY A 55 2.66 -44.11 48.20
N CYS A 56 3.06 -45.24 48.78
CA CYS A 56 4.47 -45.57 49.02
C CYS A 56 5.25 -45.72 47.69
N ARG A 57 6.27 -44.89 47.50
CA ARG A 57 7.12 -44.87 46.30
C ARG A 57 7.94 -46.16 46.14
N GLU A 58 8.49 -46.70 47.23
CA GLU A 58 9.27 -47.93 47.22
C GLU A 58 8.43 -49.12 46.71
N CYS A 59 7.22 -49.28 47.25
CA CYS A 59 6.28 -50.32 46.77
C CYS A 59 5.90 -50.16 45.30
N TYR A 60 5.88 -48.93 44.78
CA TYR A 60 5.59 -48.65 43.38
C TYR A 60 6.76 -49.02 42.46
N ILE A 61 8.00 -48.80 42.91
CA ILE A 61 9.22 -49.14 42.16
C ILE A 61 9.39 -50.66 42.10
N GLU A 62 9.21 -51.36 43.21
CA GLU A 62 9.33 -52.83 43.28
C GLU A 62 8.37 -53.57 42.34
N LYS A 63 7.22 -52.98 42.01
CA LYS A 63 6.27 -53.57 41.04
C LYS A 63 6.69 -53.42 39.57
N ARG A 64 7.72 -52.63 39.25
CA ARG A 64 8.07 -52.24 37.86
C ARG A 64 9.31 -52.91 37.28
N THR A 65 10.04 -53.74 38.02
CA THR A 65 11.24 -54.43 37.50
C THR A 65 10.86 -55.77 36.84
N LEU A 66 10.92 -55.83 35.51
CA LEU A 66 10.75 -57.06 34.72
C LEU A 66 11.95 -58.01 34.92
N ASP A 67 11.70 -59.31 35.02
CA ASP A 67 12.73 -60.35 35.14
C ASP A 67 13.42 -60.61 33.79
N ILE A 68 14.74 -60.88 33.81
CA ILE A 68 15.55 -61.17 32.61
C ILE A 68 15.05 -62.41 31.87
N SER A 69 14.51 -63.39 32.60
CA SER A 69 13.94 -64.62 32.04
C SER A 69 12.80 -64.34 31.06
N TYR A 70 11.96 -63.33 31.37
CA TYR A 70 10.84 -62.90 30.54
C TYR A 70 11.31 -62.26 29.22
N VAL A 71 12.31 -61.38 29.30
CA VAL A 71 12.89 -60.71 28.12
C VAL A 71 13.51 -61.74 27.18
N LYS A 72 14.25 -62.72 27.74
CA LYS A 72 14.87 -63.80 26.96
C LYS A 72 13.82 -64.63 26.22
N ASN A 73 12.79 -65.11 26.92
CA ASN A 73 11.74 -65.94 26.31
C ASN A 73 11.03 -65.23 25.16
N LYS A 74 10.76 -63.92 25.30
CA LYS A 74 10.10 -63.14 24.25
C LYS A 74 10.97 -62.91 23.02
N LEU A 75 12.27 -62.67 23.19
CA LEU A 75 13.20 -62.57 22.07
C LEU A 75 13.28 -63.88 21.29
N GLU A 76 13.34 -65.01 22.01
CA GLU A 76 13.40 -66.36 21.42
C GLU A 76 12.12 -66.71 20.64
N GLN A 77 10.93 -66.32 21.12
CA GLN A 77 9.66 -66.47 20.39
C GLN A 77 9.66 -65.77 19.02
N GLU A 78 10.42 -64.68 18.86
CA GLU A 78 10.57 -63.97 17.59
C GLU A 78 11.85 -64.36 16.82
N GLY A 79 12.55 -65.42 17.25
CA GLY A 79 13.76 -65.93 16.59
C GLY A 79 15.04 -65.15 16.88
N TYR A 80 15.04 -64.27 17.90
CA TYR A 80 16.22 -63.53 18.35
C TYR A 80 16.91 -64.23 19.51
N ILE A 81 18.24 -64.15 19.54
CA ILE A 81 19.06 -64.71 20.63
C ILE A 81 19.59 -63.58 21.50
N LEU A 82 19.30 -63.62 22.80
CA LEU A 82 19.86 -62.69 23.78
C LEU A 82 21.30 -63.09 24.15
N LEU A 83 22.26 -62.20 23.92
CA LEU A 83 23.68 -62.43 24.21
C LEU A 83 24.15 -61.73 25.50
N SER A 84 23.44 -60.71 25.98
CA SER A 84 23.78 -60.01 27.23
C SER A 84 23.20 -60.74 28.45
N GLY A 85 24.03 -61.03 29.46
CA GLY A 85 23.67 -61.82 30.65
C GLY A 85 23.00 -61.06 31.81
N VAL A 86 22.81 -59.74 31.73
CA VAL A 86 22.19 -58.93 32.80
C VAL A 86 21.20 -57.93 32.21
N TYR A 87 19.98 -57.87 32.77
CA TYR A 87 18.94 -56.91 32.41
C TYR A 87 18.63 -56.04 33.62
N LYS A 88 18.83 -54.73 33.49
CA LYS A 88 18.62 -53.78 34.60
C LYS A 88 17.25 -53.10 34.52
N ASN A 89 16.84 -52.68 33.32
CA ASN A 89 15.55 -52.04 33.05
C ASN A 89 15.31 -51.91 31.53
N SER A 90 14.12 -51.44 31.11
CA SER A 90 13.73 -51.40 29.70
C SER A 90 14.58 -50.49 28.81
N LYS A 91 15.32 -49.56 29.41
CA LYS A 91 16.24 -48.64 28.72
C LYS A 91 17.70 -49.11 28.75
N SER A 92 18.01 -50.16 29.52
CA SER A 92 19.35 -50.74 29.52
C SER A 92 19.64 -51.42 28.19
N SER A 93 20.90 -51.32 27.76
CA SER A 93 21.35 -51.90 26.50
C SER A 93 21.34 -53.42 26.57
N LEU A 94 20.80 -54.04 25.52
CA LEU A 94 20.76 -55.47 25.28
C LEU A 94 21.59 -55.75 24.02
N THR A 95 22.43 -56.79 24.09
CA THR A 95 23.10 -57.31 22.89
C THR A 95 22.32 -58.51 22.40
N ILE A 96 21.80 -58.44 21.18
CA ILE A 96 20.96 -59.50 20.60
C ILE A 96 21.45 -59.88 19.20
N LYS A 97 21.12 -61.09 18.77
CA LYS A 97 21.41 -61.62 17.44
C LYS A 97 20.11 -61.95 16.72
N CYS A 98 19.94 -61.46 15.48
CA CYS A 98 18.72 -61.68 14.69
C CYS A 98 18.74 -63.01 13.91
N PRO A 99 17.60 -63.44 13.33
CA PRO A 99 17.51 -64.64 12.50
C PRO A 99 18.50 -64.66 11.31
N ASN A 100 18.79 -63.49 10.74
CA ASN A 100 19.79 -63.33 9.66
C ASN A 100 21.23 -63.23 10.19
N ASN A 101 21.49 -63.71 11.40
CA ASN A 101 22.82 -63.84 12.01
C ASN A 101 23.54 -62.53 12.39
N HIS A 102 22.91 -61.36 12.22
CA HIS A 102 23.50 -60.07 12.61
C HIS A 102 23.44 -59.83 14.13
N VAL A 103 24.56 -59.41 14.72
CA VAL A 103 24.67 -59.03 16.14
C VAL A 103 24.59 -57.51 16.27
N TYR A 104 23.73 -57.00 17.14
CA TYR A 104 23.57 -55.56 17.37
C TYR A 104 23.08 -55.23 18.78
N ILE A 105 23.27 -53.97 19.15
CA ILE A 105 22.85 -53.43 20.45
C ILE A 105 21.52 -52.70 20.28
N THR A 106 20.56 -52.99 21.16
CA THR A 106 19.26 -52.29 21.25
C THR A 106 18.82 -52.15 22.70
N THR A 107 17.63 -51.62 22.95
CA THR A 107 16.97 -51.64 24.27
C THR A 107 15.69 -52.47 24.19
N TRP A 108 15.20 -52.97 25.34
CA TRP A 108 13.94 -53.69 25.38
C TRP A 108 12.76 -52.82 24.92
N ASP A 109 12.76 -51.54 25.30
CA ASP A 109 11.74 -50.56 24.88
C ASP A 109 11.71 -50.38 23.35
N ASN A 110 12.87 -50.19 22.70
CA ASN A 110 12.94 -50.07 21.24
C ASN A 110 12.47 -51.35 20.53
N PHE A 111 12.81 -52.52 21.08
CA PHE A 111 12.38 -53.80 20.53
C PHE A 111 10.85 -53.95 20.62
N GLN A 112 10.24 -53.59 21.75
CA GLN A 112 8.78 -53.62 21.93
C GLN A 112 8.04 -52.65 21.01
N GLN A 113 8.66 -51.51 20.66
CA GLN A 113 8.11 -50.53 19.70
C GLN A 113 8.19 -50.99 18.24
N GLY A 114 8.62 -52.23 17.95
CA GLY A 114 8.66 -52.77 16.58
C GLY A 114 9.99 -52.55 15.86
N ASN A 115 10.98 -51.89 16.48
CA ASN A 115 12.28 -51.71 15.84
C ASN A 115 13.04 -53.05 15.83
N ARG A 116 13.43 -53.50 14.63
CA ARG A 116 14.18 -54.75 14.40
C ARG A 116 15.57 -54.44 13.84
N CYS A 117 16.27 -55.47 13.37
CA CYS A 117 17.64 -55.33 12.85
C CYS A 117 17.71 -54.35 11.67
N LYS A 118 18.40 -53.21 11.85
CA LYS A 118 18.57 -52.18 10.80
C LYS A 118 19.27 -52.70 9.55
N GLN A 119 20.21 -53.64 9.71
CA GLN A 119 20.94 -54.22 8.57
C GLN A 119 20.00 -55.03 7.67
N CYS A 120 19.06 -55.79 8.25
CA CYS A 120 18.03 -56.50 7.49
C CYS A 120 17.10 -55.53 6.74
N PHE A 121 16.67 -54.45 7.41
CA PHE A 121 15.80 -53.43 6.81
C PHE A 121 16.43 -52.73 5.60
N ILE A 122 17.73 -52.41 5.69
CA ILE A 122 18.48 -51.79 4.59
C ILE A 122 18.67 -52.78 3.43
N GLY A 123 18.92 -54.06 3.72
CA GLY A 123 19.07 -55.11 2.71
C GLY A 123 17.81 -55.33 1.87
N SER A 124 16.62 -55.20 2.46
CA SER A 124 15.33 -55.37 1.77
C SER A 124 14.90 -54.20 0.87
N MET A 125 15.65 -53.09 0.84
CA MET A 125 15.30 -51.86 0.09
C MET A 125 16.01 -51.69 -1.26
N LYS A 126 16.79 -52.67 -1.73
CA LYS A 126 17.48 -52.57 -3.02
C LYS A 126 16.61 -53.13 -4.15
N HIS A 127 16.06 -52.26 -4.98
CA HIS A 127 15.52 -52.64 -6.28
C HIS A 127 16.65 -53.23 -7.15
N ASP A 128 16.40 -54.34 -7.85
CA ASP A 128 17.37 -54.86 -8.81
C ASP A 128 17.30 -54.09 -10.15
N PHE A 129 18.30 -54.30 -11.02
CA PHE A 129 18.40 -53.60 -12.31
C PHE A 129 17.20 -53.88 -13.22
N ASN A 130 16.67 -55.11 -13.21
CA ASN A 130 15.54 -55.51 -14.05
C ASN A 130 14.28 -54.74 -13.68
N TYR A 131 13.98 -54.64 -12.38
CA TYR A 131 12.86 -53.84 -11.89
C TYR A 131 12.99 -52.37 -12.29
N VAL A 132 14.18 -51.78 -12.14
CA VAL A 132 14.44 -50.38 -12.51
C VAL A 132 14.19 -50.16 -14.01
N LYS A 133 14.67 -51.08 -14.85
CA LYS A 133 14.49 -51.06 -16.30
C LYS A 133 13.01 -51.13 -16.69
N GLU A 134 12.30 -52.17 -16.23
CA GLU A 134 10.87 -52.35 -16.51
C GLU A 134 10.04 -51.15 -16.04
N TYR A 135 10.38 -50.60 -14.87
CA TYR A 135 9.67 -49.44 -14.32
C TYR A 135 9.84 -48.20 -15.22
N ILE A 136 11.06 -47.88 -15.65
CA ILE A 136 11.32 -46.72 -16.53
C ILE A 136 10.63 -46.91 -17.88
N GLU A 137 10.72 -48.13 -18.44
CA GLU A 137 10.12 -48.49 -19.72
C GLU A 137 8.59 -48.48 -19.69
N SER A 138 7.96 -48.73 -18.53
CA SER A 138 6.50 -48.62 -18.37
C SER A 138 5.93 -47.21 -18.63
N PHE A 139 6.76 -46.16 -18.53
CA PHE A 139 6.38 -44.78 -18.85
C PHE A 139 6.71 -44.37 -20.31
N GLY A 140 7.16 -45.31 -21.15
CA GLY A 140 7.55 -45.09 -22.55
C GLY A 140 8.99 -44.59 -22.75
N TYR A 141 9.79 -44.53 -21.68
CA TYR A 141 11.20 -44.15 -21.74
C TYR A 141 12.07 -45.37 -22.05
N SER A 142 13.30 -45.17 -22.53
CA SER A 142 14.27 -46.26 -22.71
C SER A 142 15.45 -46.07 -21.76
N LEU A 143 15.78 -47.07 -20.96
CA LEU A 143 16.97 -47.06 -20.12
C LEU A 143 18.19 -47.47 -20.96
N LEU A 144 19.18 -46.57 -21.09
CA LEU A 144 20.38 -46.79 -21.89
C LEU A 144 21.57 -47.30 -21.05
N SER A 145 21.59 -47.03 -19.75
CA SER A 145 22.60 -47.59 -18.84
C SER A 145 22.46 -49.10 -18.73
N ASP A 146 23.60 -49.80 -18.64
CA ASP A 146 23.71 -51.26 -18.53
C ASP A 146 23.85 -51.76 -17.08
N ASN A 147 23.97 -50.85 -16.12
CA ASN A 147 24.15 -51.14 -14.70
C ASN A 147 23.34 -50.22 -13.77
N TYR A 148 23.09 -50.70 -12.55
CA TYR A 148 22.43 -49.95 -11.47
C TYR A 148 23.00 -50.38 -10.12
N VAL A 149 23.52 -49.42 -9.36
CA VAL A 149 24.13 -49.69 -8.04
C VAL A 149 23.15 -49.41 -6.90
N ASN A 150 22.43 -48.29 -6.96
CA ASN A 150 21.45 -47.85 -5.95
C ASN A 150 20.58 -46.71 -6.50
N ALA A 151 19.55 -46.30 -5.74
CA ALA A 151 18.53 -45.35 -6.21
C ALA A 151 19.05 -43.93 -6.53
N ASN A 152 20.26 -43.59 -6.07
CA ASN A 152 20.92 -42.32 -6.34
C ASN A 152 22.01 -42.45 -7.41
N TYR A 153 22.22 -43.64 -7.96
CA TYR A 153 23.10 -43.85 -9.10
C TYR A 153 22.50 -43.18 -10.34
N GLU A 154 23.35 -42.52 -11.12
CA GLU A 154 22.96 -41.74 -12.29
C GLU A 154 22.81 -42.67 -13.50
N LEU A 155 21.61 -42.67 -14.09
CA LEU A 155 21.23 -43.48 -15.24
C LEU A 155 21.07 -42.59 -16.48
N GLU A 156 21.49 -43.07 -17.63
CA GLU A 156 21.20 -42.49 -18.94
C GLU A 156 19.85 -43.03 -19.44
N ILE A 157 18.92 -42.11 -19.70
CA ILE A 157 17.53 -42.42 -20.07
C ILE A 157 17.17 -41.61 -21.32
N MET A 158 16.50 -42.26 -22.28
CA MET A 158 15.90 -41.62 -23.45
C MET A 158 14.39 -41.45 -23.26
N CYS A 159 13.84 -40.27 -23.54
CA CYS A 159 12.39 -40.03 -23.49
C CYS A 159 11.70 -40.28 -24.85
N ASN A 160 10.36 -40.27 -24.86
CA ASN A 160 9.55 -40.48 -26.06
C ASN A 160 9.77 -39.43 -27.16
N ASN A 161 10.27 -38.24 -26.80
CA ASN A 161 10.64 -37.19 -27.75
C ASN A 161 12.07 -37.34 -28.28
N GLY A 162 12.78 -38.42 -27.93
CA GLY A 162 14.13 -38.72 -28.40
C GLY A 162 15.26 -38.05 -27.60
N HIS A 163 14.97 -37.32 -26.52
CA HIS A 163 16.01 -36.70 -25.70
C HIS A 163 16.71 -37.70 -24.80
N ILE A 164 18.03 -37.73 -24.85
CA ILE A 164 18.90 -38.48 -23.94
C ILE A 164 19.31 -37.56 -22.79
N TYR A 165 19.07 -37.99 -21.55
CA TYR A 165 19.40 -37.22 -20.36
C TYR A 165 19.79 -38.14 -19.19
N LYS A 166 20.48 -37.55 -18.21
CA LYS A 166 20.90 -38.24 -16.99
C LYS A 166 19.92 -37.99 -15.85
N ALA A 167 19.52 -39.04 -15.13
CA ALA A 167 18.66 -38.95 -13.96
C ALA A 167 18.87 -40.13 -13.01
N THR A 168 18.55 -39.94 -11.73
CA THR A 168 18.58 -41.02 -10.74
C THR A 168 17.22 -41.72 -10.65
N PHE A 169 17.21 -43.01 -10.28
CA PHE A 169 15.96 -43.75 -10.11
C PHE A 169 15.06 -43.15 -9.02
N SER A 170 15.65 -42.62 -7.94
CA SER A 170 14.91 -41.91 -6.89
C SER A 170 14.17 -40.68 -7.42
N ASN A 171 14.81 -39.89 -8.28
CA ASN A 171 14.15 -38.73 -8.91
C ASN A 171 13.03 -39.17 -9.86
N PHE A 172 13.23 -40.27 -10.59
CA PHE A 172 12.23 -40.82 -11.49
C PHE A 172 10.99 -41.32 -10.72
N LEU A 173 11.18 -42.01 -9.58
CA LEU A 173 10.11 -42.41 -8.66
C LEU A 173 9.35 -41.21 -8.09
N ALA A 174 10.05 -40.11 -7.79
CA ALA A 174 9.45 -38.88 -7.30
C ALA A 174 8.64 -38.09 -8.36
N GLY A 175 8.44 -38.65 -9.56
CA GLY A 175 7.65 -38.04 -10.62
C GLY A 175 8.42 -37.04 -11.50
N ARG A 176 9.73 -36.86 -11.30
CA ARG A 176 10.55 -36.03 -12.19
C ARG A 176 10.78 -36.77 -13.50
N ARG A 177 10.64 -36.06 -14.62
CA ARG A 177 10.72 -36.60 -15.99
C ARG A 177 11.77 -35.83 -16.79
N CYS A 178 11.81 -36.02 -18.11
CA CYS A 178 12.77 -35.36 -18.98
C CYS A 178 12.71 -33.83 -18.84
N HIS A 179 13.78 -33.25 -18.29
CA HIS A 179 13.88 -31.80 -18.07
C HIS A 179 13.99 -31.04 -19.40
N ILE A 180 14.50 -31.67 -20.46
CA ILE A 180 14.57 -31.07 -21.80
C ILE A 180 13.14 -30.87 -22.34
N CYS A 181 12.27 -31.89 -22.23
CA CYS A 181 10.86 -31.76 -22.60
C CYS A 181 10.11 -30.72 -21.74
N ASP A 182 10.43 -30.60 -20.45
CA ASP A 182 9.84 -29.57 -19.58
C ASP A 182 10.26 -28.15 -20.00
N VAL A 183 11.50 -27.98 -20.46
CA VAL A 183 12.00 -26.72 -21.01
C VAL A 183 11.37 -26.41 -22.37
N GLU A 184 11.23 -27.40 -23.25
CA GLU A 184 10.64 -27.19 -24.58
C GLU A 184 9.13 -26.87 -24.52
N ASN A 185 8.37 -27.57 -23.67
CA ASN A 185 6.94 -27.29 -23.45
C ASN A 185 6.67 -25.95 -22.73
N LYS A 186 7.72 -25.28 -22.20
CA LYS A 186 7.62 -23.94 -21.60
C LYS A 186 7.73 -22.80 -22.61
N LYS A 187 7.88 -23.06 -23.92
CA LYS A 187 7.72 -22.03 -24.95
C LYS A 187 6.23 -21.70 -25.12
N LEU A 188 5.75 -20.73 -24.36
CA LEU A 188 4.45 -20.09 -24.57
C LEU A 188 4.36 -19.58 -26.01
N ASP A 189 3.40 -20.08 -26.77
CA ASP A 189 3.12 -19.67 -28.14
C ASP A 189 2.13 -18.49 -28.19
N ILE A 190 2.29 -17.60 -29.18
CA ILE A 190 1.46 -16.40 -29.35
C ILE A 190 0.00 -16.75 -29.65
N ASP A 191 -0.27 -17.87 -30.33
CA ASP A 191 -1.63 -18.30 -30.65
C ASP A 191 -2.40 -18.73 -29.40
N TYR A 192 -1.70 -19.41 -28.48
CA TYR A 192 -2.25 -19.75 -27.15
C TYR A 192 -2.59 -18.49 -26.35
N ILE A 193 -1.69 -17.51 -26.33
CA ILE A 193 -1.88 -16.23 -25.63
C ILE A 193 -3.07 -15.48 -26.24
N ARG A 194 -3.19 -15.44 -27.58
CA ARG A 194 -4.29 -14.79 -28.29
C ARG A 194 -5.64 -15.35 -27.87
N LYS A 195 -5.80 -16.67 -27.90
CA LYS A 195 -7.04 -17.36 -27.50
C LYS A 195 -7.45 -17.01 -26.07
N LYS A 196 -6.49 -16.85 -25.14
CA LYS A 196 -6.77 -16.49 -23.74
C LYS A 196 -7.13 -15.02 -23.57
N VAL A 197 -6.39 -14.11 -24.19
CA VAL A 197 -6.65 -12.66 -24.13
C VAL A 197 -8.02 -12.33 -24.74
N GLU A 198 -8.31 -12.91 -25.91
CA GLU A 198 -9.56 -12.67 -26.63
C GLU A 198 -10.77 -13.36 -25.98
N GLY A 199 -10.57 -14.53 -25.37
CA GLY A 199 -11.61 -15.20 -24.58
C GLY A 199 -12.07 -14.41 -23.35
N GLU A 200 -11.27 -13.44 -22.87
CA GLU A 200 -11.63 -12.54 -21.77
C GLU A 200 -12.16 -11.17 -22.24
N GLY A 201 -12.43 -11.00 -23.54
CA GLY A 201 -13.00 -9.76 -24.10
C GLY A 201 -11.99 -8.65 -24.37
N TYR A 202 -10.70 -8.98 -24.47
CA TYR A 202 -9.63 -8.07 -24.87
C TYR A 202 -9.16 -8.38 -26.30
N LYS A 203 -8.47 -7.47 -26.97
CA LYS A 203 -7.87 -7.71 -28.29
C LYS A 203 -6.34 -7.71 -28.20
N LEU A 204 -5.69 -8.75 -28.72
CA LEU A 204 -4.23 -8.85 -28.74
C LEU A 204 -3.66 -8.24 -30.04
N HIS A 205 -2.83 -7.21 -29.92
CA HIS A 205 -2.17 -6.58 -31.06
C HIS A 205 -0.78 -7.15 -31.35
N SER A 206 -0.12 -7.75 -30.36
CA SER A 206 1.17 -8.40 -30.59
C SER A 206 1.05 -9.59 -31.55
N THR A 207 1.88 -9.60 -32.58
CA THR A 207 1.93 -10.66 -33.60
C THR A 207 2.88 -11.80 -33.26
N SER A 208 3.76 -11.63 -32.27
CA SER A 208 4.68 -12.65 -31.78
C SER A 208 4.91 -12.53 -30.27
N TYR A 209 5.31 -13.63 -29.63
CA TYR A 209 5.74 -13.67 -28.24
C TYR A 209 7.23 -14.00 -28.18
N ILE A 210 8.04 -13.04 -27.76
CA ILE A 210 9.50 -13.19 -27.73
C ILE A 210 9.93 -14.00 -26.50
N ASN A 211 9.55 -13.55 -25.29
CA ASN A 211 9.71 -14.27 -24.03
C ASN A 211 8.97 -13.54 -22.89
N ALA A 212 9.04 -14.08 -21.66
CA ALA A 212 8.34 -13.58 -20.48
C ALA A 212 8.69 -12.14 -20.04
N GLN A 213 9.85 -11.61 -20.45
CA GLN A 213 10.27 -10.25 -20.10
C GLN A 213 9.67 -9.20 -21.03
N TYR A 214 9.38 -9.58 -22.28
CA TYR A 214 8.84 -8.67 -23.28
C TYR A 214 7.31 -8.54 -23.12
N PRO A 215 6.79 -7.31 -23.00
CA PRO A 215 5.36 -7.08 -22.85
C PRO A 215 4.60 -7.32 -24.17
N LEU A 216 3.35 -7.74 -24.04
CA LEU A 216 2.36 -7.83 -25.10
C LEU A 216 1.58 -6.52 -25.16
N THR A 217 1.14 -6.12 -26.36
CA THR A 217 0.23 -4.99 -26.57
C THR A 217 -1.19 -5.50 -26.67
N VAL A 218 -2.06 -5.02 -25.78
CA VAL A 218 -3.44 -5.48 -25.62
C VAL A 218 -4.39 -4.28 -25.60
N GLU A 219 -5.59 -4.43 -26.14
CA GLU A 219 -6.67 -3.44 -26.11
C GLU A 219 -7.87 -3.96 -25.31
N CYS A 220 -8.46 -3.14 -24.45
CA CYS A 220 -9.66 -3.52 -23.70
C CYS A 220 -10.97 -3.21 -24.46
N ASP A 221 -12.09 -3.73 -23.98
CA ASP A 221 -13.46 -3.46 -24.45
C ASP A 221 -13.81 -1.97 -24.65
N LYS A 222 -13.22 -1.07 -23.85
CA LYS A 222 -13.36 0.39 -23.96
C LYS A 222 -12.39 1.07 -24.96
N GLY A 223 -11.62 0.29 -25.72
CA GLY A 223 -10.69 0.80 -26.75
C GLY A 223 -9.34 1.29 -26.23
N HIS A 224 -9.00 1.00 -24.97
CA HIS A 224 -7.71 1.41 -24.40
C HIS A 224 -6.59 0.42 -24.75
N VAL A 225 -5.55 0.89 -25.43
CA VAL A 225 -4.37 0.10 -25.78
C VAL A 225 -3.27 0.27 -24.72
N TYR A 226 -2.74 -0.84 -24.20
CA TYR A 226 -1.71 -0.83 -23.17
C TYR A 226 -0.77 -2.05 -23.28
N ASN A 227 0.41 -1.92 -22.68
CA ASN A 227 1.42 -2.97 -22.67
C ASN A 227 1.38 -3.74 -21.34
N VAL A 228 1.42 -5.07 -21.41
CA VAL A 228 1.35 -5.95 -20.23
C VAL A 228 2.15 -7.22 -20.46
N ARG A 229 2.91 -7.68 -19.46
CA ARG A 229 3.58 -9.00 -19.53
C ARG A 229 2.54 -10.11 -19.44
N TRP A 230 2.75 -11.20 -20.18
CA TRP A 230 1.84 -12.36 -20.17
C TRP A 230 1.53 -12.84 -18.75
N TYR A 231 2.55 -13.02 -17.91
CA TYR A 231 2.37 -13.44 -16.51
C TYR A 231 1.39 -12.53 -15.76
N ASN A 232 1.56 -11.20 -15.84
CA ASN A 232 0.71 -10.25 -15.15
C ASN A 232 -0.73 -10.31 -15.65
N PHE A 233 -0.94 -10.39 -16.97
CA PHE A 233 -2.27 -10.53 -17.54
C PHE A 233 -2.92 -11.84 -17.07
N HIS A 234 -2.20 -12.95 -17.13
CA HIS A 234 -2.68 -14.26 -16.70
C HIS A 234 -3.04 -14.31 -15.21
N THR A 235 -2.32 -13.59 -14.35
CA THR A 235 -2.58 -13.54 -12.90
C THR A 235 -3.62 -12.50 -12.47
N GLY A 236 -4.34 -11.87 -13.40
CA GLY A 236 -5.45 -10.96 -13.08
C GLY A 236 -5.18 -9.47 -13.23
N TYR A 237 -4.00 -9.05 -13.71
CA TYR A 237 -3.79 -7.64 -14.08
C TYR A 237 -4.60 -7.33 -15.33
N ARG A 238 -5.42 -6.28 -15.27
CA ARG A 238 -6.31 -5.85 -16.36
C ARG A 238 -6.00 -4.41 -16.73
N CYS A 239 -6.74 -3.86 -17.68
CA CYS A 239 -6.48 -2.52 -18.23
C CYS A 239 -6.26 -1.49 -17.10
N PRO A 240 -5.05 -0.90 -17.00
CA PRO A 240 -4.73 0.05 -15.93
C PRO A 240 -5.56 1.32 -16.04
N LEU A 241 -6.00 1.67 -17.25
CA LEU A 241 -6.89 2.81 -17.48
C LEU A 241 -8.34 2.52 -17.03
N CYS A 242 -8.75 1.25 -17.01
CA CYS A 242 -10.07 0.84 -16.52
C CYS A 242 -10.10 0.49 -15.03
N ASN A 243 -9.00 0.03 -14.44
CA ASN A 243 -8.92 -0.51 -13.08
C ASN A 243 -8.04 0.31 -12.12
N ASN A 244 -7.87 1.61 -12.39
CA ASN A 244 -6.93 2.45 -11.64
C ASN A 244 -7.46 2.84 -10.26
N LYS A 245 -7.17 2.01 -9.23
CA LYS A 245 -7.46 2.29 -7.81
C LYS A 245 -6.63 3.44 -7.19
N GLY A 246 -5.95 4.25 -7.98
CA GLY A 246 -5.05 5.30 -7.49
C GLY A 246 -5.28 6.71 -8.06
N PHE A 247 -6.14 6.87 -9.06
CA PHE A 247 -6.29 8.16 -9.75
C PHE A 247 -7.75 8.58 -9.80
N SER A 248 -8.01 9.87 -9.60
CA SER A 248 -9.32 10.40 -9.97
C SER A 248 -9.41 10.46 -11.50
N LYS A 249 -10.61 10.21 -12.06
CA LYS A 249 -10.90 10.39 -13.49
C LYS A 249 -10.43 11.78 -13.98
N GLN A 250 -10.60 12.79 -13.13
CA GLN A 250 -10.32 14.19 -13.44
C GLN A 250 -8.81 14.50 -13.50
N GLU A 251 -7.98 13.85 -12.68
CA GLU A 251 -6.52 13.97 -12.80
C GLU A 251 -6.03 13.49 -14.17
N HIS A 252 -6.60 12.37 -14.66
CA HIS A 252 -6.34 11.90 -16.03
C HIS A 252 -6.80 12.91 -17.08
N GLU A 253 -7.95 13.54 -16.90
CA GLU A 253 -8.44 14.56 -17.83
C GLU A 253 -7.49 15.79 -17.91
N VAL A 254 -6.92 16.22 -16.77
CA VAL A 254 -5.90 17.29 -16.75
C VAL A 254 -4.65 16.86 -17.51
N LEU A 255 -4.19 15.63 -17.23
CA LEU A 255 -3.02 15.06 -17.88
C LEU A 255 -3.20 14.93 -19.40
N ASP A 256 -4.33 14.37 -19.84
CA ASP A 256 -4.67 14.21 -21.26
C ASP A 256 -4.76 15.57 -21.95
N TYR A 257 -5.34 16.57 -21.29
CA TYR A 257 -5.39 17.93 -21.80
C TYR A 257 -4.01 18.53 -22.00
N ILE A 258 -3.12 18.43 -20.99
CA ILE A 258 -1.74 18.93 -21.08
C ILE A 258 -1.00 18.21 -22.20
N ASN A 259 -1.12 16.88 -22.30
CA ASN A 259 -0.49 16.07 -23.36
C ASN A 259 -0.95 16.50 -24.77
N LYS A 260 -2.19 16.99 -24.92
CA LYS A 260 -2.73 17.51 -26.19
C LYS A 260 -2.18 18.89 -26.58
N ILE A 261 -1.70 19.69 -25.63
CA ILE A 261 -1.29 21.08 -25.87
C ILE A 261 0.21 21.33 -25.70
N TYR A 262 0.95 20.34 -25.20
CA TYR A 262 2.38 20.40 -24.99
C TYR A 262 3.06 19.14 -25.57
N SER A 263 4.10 19.36 -26.37
CA SER A 263 4.76 18.32 -27.17
C SER A 263 6.11 17.84 -26.60
N GLY A 264 6.52 18.35 -25.45
CA GLY A 264 7.79 17.95 -24.82
C GLY A 264 7.63 16.76 -23.89
N LEU A 265 8.72 16.41 -23.19
CA LEU A 265 8.73 15.28 -22.26
C LEU A 265 7.89 15.56 -21.01
N LEU A 266 6.88 14.73 -20.81
CA LEU A 266 6.02 14.75 -19.63
C LEU A 266 6.35 13.56 -18.73
N LEU A 267 6.65 13.83 -17.46
CA LEU A 267 6.82 12.81 -16.43
C LEU A 267 5.60 12.78 -15.53
N LYS A 268 5.12 11.59 -15.18
CA LYS A 268 3.97 11.38 -14.29
C LYS A 268 4.45 10.86 -12.94
N ASN A 269 3.73 11.16 -11.87
CA ASN A 269 3.95 10.61 -10.52
C ASN A 269 5.41 10.73 -10.07
N ASN A 270 6.01 11.90 -10.29
CA ASN A 270 7.42 12.11 -10.04
C ASN A 270 7.68 12.28 -8.53
N ARG A 271 8.37 11.33 -7.92
CA ARG A 271 8.84 11.41 -6.51
C ARG A 271 10.30 11.80 -6.37
N SER A 272 10.99 12.08 -7.47
CA SER A 272 12.42 12.38 -7.46
C SER A 272 12.73 13.83 -7.12
N ILE A 273 11.85 14.77 -7.48
CA ILE A 273 12.11 16.22 -7.35
C ILE A 273 11.85 16.71 -5.91
N ILE A 274 10.77 16.28 -5.26
CA ILE A 274 10.35 16.80 -3.95
C ILE A 274 10.10 15.72 -2.89
N LYS A 275 11.05 14.78 -2.69
CA LYS A 275 10.93 13.71 -1.68
C LYS A 275 10.55 14.28 -0.29
N PRO A 276 9.60 13.65 0.44
CA PRO A 276 8.92 12.38 0.16
C PRO A 276 7.67 12.50 -0.73
N TYR A 277 7.33 13.71 -1.17
CA TYR A 277 6.13 13.99 -1.94
C TYR A 277 6.26 13.55 -3.41
N GLU A 278 5.11 13.31 -4.01
CA GLU A 278 4.94 13.03 -5.44
C GLU A 278 4.43 14.27 -6.16
N LEU A 279 4.75 14.41 -7.45
CA LEU A 279 4.17 15.39 -8.36
C LEU A 279 3.40 14.67 -9.46
N ASP A 280 2.13 15.01 -9.65
CA ASP A 280 1.26 14.32 -10.62
C ASP A 280 1.80 14.45 -12.05
N ILE A 281 2.17 15.66 -12.46
CA ILE A 281 2.65 15.97 -13.82
C ILE A 281 3.86 16.92 -13.75
N VAL A 282 4.94 16.58 -14.47
CA VAL A 282 6.15 17.41 -14.56
C VAL A 282 6.56 17.61 -16.01
N LEU A 283 6.75 18.88 -16.39
CA LEU A 283 7.27 19.33 -17.68
C LEU A 283 8.67 19.89 -17.45
N SER A 284 9.67 19.04 -17.67
CA SER A 284 11.04 19.30 -17.19
C SER A 284 11.74 20.46 -17.92
N ASP A 285 11.52 20.60 -19.23
CA ASP A 285 12.05 21.69 -20.06
C ASP A 285 11.43 23.06 -19.71
N LYS A 286 10.18 23.07 -19.25
CA LYS A 286 9.45 24.29 -18.84
C LYS A 286 9.70 24.66 -17.39
N LYS A 287 10.37 23.80 -16.62
CA LYS A 287 10.50 23.94 -15.15
C LYS A 287 9.12 24.17 -14.51
N LEU A 288 8.14 23.36 -14.93
CA LEU A 288 6.76 23.46 -14.50
C LEU A 288 6.28 22.09 -13.98
N ALA A 289 5.59 22.10 -12.85
CA ALA A 289 4.86 20.96 -12.32
C ALA A 289 3.38 21.33 -12.15
N VAL A 290 2.50 20.34 -12.29
CA VAL A 290 1.05 20.50 -12.11
C VAL A 290 0.55 19.42 -11.16
N GLU A 291 -0.21 19.86 -10.15
CA GLU A 291 -0.90 19.02 -9.17
C GLU A 291 -2.40 19.16 -9.32
N TYR A 292 -3.10 18.03 -9.36
CA TYR A 292 -4.53 17.93 -9.27
C TYR A 292 -4.95 17.46 -7.87
N CYS A 293 -5.63 18.31 -7.14
CA CYS A 293 -6.02 18.03 -5.76
C CYS A 293 -7.52 17.77 -5.64
N GLY A 294 -7.89 16.49 -5.52
CA GLY A 294 -9.23 16.08 -5.09
C GLY A 294 -9.58 16.67 -3.72
N LEU A 295 -10.73 17.34 -3.59
CA LEU A 295 -11.07 18.15 -2.41
C LEU A 295 -11.11 17.34 -1.12
N TYR A 296 -11.58 16.09 -1.19
CA TYR A 296 -11.59 15.19 -0.04
C TYR A 296 -10.18 14.71 0.31
N TRP A 297 -9.43 14.17 -0.65
CA TRP A 297 -8.10 13.57 -0.41
C TRP A 297 -7.03 14.58 0.01
N HIS A 298 -7.24 15.86 -0.33
CA HIS A 298 -6.30 16.95 -0.05
C HIS A 298 -6.72 17.82 1.14
N SER A 299 -7.63 17.32 1.96
CA SER A 299 -8.20 18.03 3.10
C SER A 299 -7.57 17.64 4.44
N GLU A 300 -7.88 18.41 5.49
CA GLU A 300 -7.45 18.13 6.85
C GLU A 300 -7.94 16.77 7.38
N LEU A 301 -9.19 16.37 7.11
CA LEU A 301 -9.68 15.05 7.56
C LEU A 301 -8.98 13.89 6.83
N ALA A 302 -8.38 14.13 5.67
CA ALA A 302 -7.51 13.18 4.97
C ALA A 302 -6.04 13.29 5.42
N GLY A 303 -5.76 13.98 6.53
CA GLY A 303 -4.43 14.12 7.12
C GLY A 303 -3.56 15.18 6.46
N LYS A 304 -4.12 16.12 5.67
CA LYS A 304 -3.37 17.22 5.04
C LYS A 304 -3.45 18.47 5.88
N ASP A 305 -2.38 18.76 6.62
CA ASP A 305 -2.31 19.97 7.44
C ASP A 305 -2.24 21.27 6.62
N LYS A 306 -2.28 22.40 7.32
CA LYS A 306 -2.25 23.74 6.74
C LYS A 306 -1.03 24.07 5.88
N ASN A 307 0.07 23.35 6.05
CA ASN A 307 1.32 23.55 5.34
C ASN A 307 1.51 22.54 4.20
N TYR A 308 0.65 21.51 4.05
CA TYR A 308 0.84 20.45 3.06
C TYR A 308 1.07 20.97 1.63
N HIS A 309 0.14 21.77 1.08
CA HIS A 309 0.30 22.34 -0.27
C HIS A 309 1.44 23.36 -0.33
N LEU A 310 1.61 24.16 0.72
CA LEU A 310 2.68 25.16 0.81
C LEU A 310 4.07 24.52 0.78
N ASN A 311 4.27 23.41 1.48
CA ASN A 311 5.53 22.69 1.50
C ASN A 311 5.87 22.15 0.11
N LYS A 312 4.92 21.52 -0.59
CA LYS A 312 5.12 21.07 -1.98
C LYS A 312 5.49 22.24 -2.90
N LEU A 313 4.78 23.36 -2.79
CA LEU A 313 5.10 24.58 -3.55
C LEU A 313 6.52 25.08 -3.27
N ASN A 314 6.90 25.23 -2.01
CA ASN A 314 8.22 25.73 -1.63
C ASN A 314 9.33 24.80 -2.11
N MET A 315 9.17 23.48 -1.93
CA MET A 315 10.14 22.49 -2.40
C MET A 315 10.28 22.50 -3.92
N CYS A 316 9.18 22.67 -4.68
CA CYS A 316 9.26 22.86 -6.13
C CYS A 316 10.05 24.12 -6.48
N ASN A 317 9.74 25.25 -5.84
CA ASN A 317 10.43 26.52 -6.10
C ASN A 317 11.93 26.42 -5.78
N GLU A 318 12.31 25.73 -4.71
CA GLU A 318 13.72 25.46 -4.35
C GLU A 318 14.45 24.65 -5.42
N GLN A 319 13.75 23.74 -6.10
CA GLN A 319 14.28 23.00 -7.26
C GLN A 319 14.19 23.79 -8.58
N GLY A 320 13.76 25.06 -8.52
CA GLY A 320 13.57 25.92 -9.68
C GLY A 320 12.34 25.60 -10.52
N TYR A 321 11.39 24.82 -10.00
CA TYR A 321 10.12 24.51 -10.66
C TYR A 321 9.00 25.41 -10.16
N GLN A 322 8.20 25.96 -11.08
CA GLN A 322 6.89 26.51 -10.74
C GLN A 322 5.91 25.36 -10.51
N LEU A 323 5.20 25.36 -9.37
CA LEU A 323 4.10 24.42 -9.12
C LEU A 323 2.75 25.09 -9.36
N LEU A 324 1.93 24.49 -10.22
CA LEU A 324 0.50 24.81 -10.33
C LEU A 324 -0.32 23.82 -9.50
N THR A 325 -1.26 24.33 -8.72
CA THR A 325 -2.17 23.48 -7.94
C THR A 325 -3.62 23.74 -8.35
N ILE A 326 -4.24 22.73 -8.97
CA ILE A 326 -5.60 22.75 -9.48
C ILE A 326 -6.48 21.99 -8.50
N PHE A 327 -7.45 22.66 -7.88
CA PHE A 327 -8.40 21.96 -7.02
C PHE A 327 -9.55 21.37 -7.83
N GLU A 328 -10.09 20.24 -7.38
CA GLU A 328 -11.12 19.48 -8.12
C GLU A 328 -12.31 20.33 -8.57
N ASP A 329 -12.84 21.23 -7.73
CA ASP A 329 -13.97 22.09 -8.11
C ASP A 329 -13.62 23.11 -9.19
N GLU A 330 -12.35 23.51 -9.31
CA GLU A 330 -11.87 24.40 -10.38
C GLU A 330 -11.90 23.66 -11.71
N TRP A 331 -11.43 22.41 -11.74
CA TRP A 331 -11.49 21.58 -12.95
C TRP A 331 -12.91 21.20 -13.31
N VAL A 332 -13.70 20.71 -12.34
CA VAL A 332 -15.05 20.20 -12.58
C VAL A 332 -16.02 21.31 -12.98
N ASN A 333 -15.97 22.46 -12.31
CA ASN A 333 -16.97 23.52 -12.52
C ASN A 333 -16.48 24.68 -13.40
N LYS A 334 -15.16 24.82 -13.60
CA LYS A 334 -14.54 25.95 -14.32
C LYS A 334 -13.50 25.47 -15.33
N ARG A 335 -13.73 24.29 -15.91
CA ARG A 335 -12.81 23.60 -16.85
C ARG A 335 -12.25 24.53 -17.92
N GLU A 336 -13.11 25.24 -18.65
CA GLU A 336 -12.69 26.12 -19.76
C GLU A 336 -11.74 27.25 -19.30
N ILE A 337 -11.95 27.78 -18.09
CA ILE A 337 -11.06 28.78 -17.50
C ILE A 337 -9.70 28.16 -17.18
N VAL A 338 -9.68 26.96 -16.58
CA VAL A 338 -8.45 26.24 -16.24
C VAL A 338 -7.67 25.87 -17.51
N GLU A 339 -8.34 25.33 -18.51
CA GLU A 339 -7.79 24.99 -19.82
C GLU A 339 -7.16 26.22 -20.51
N SER A 340 -7.88 27.34 -20.57
CA SER A 340 -7.38 28.62 -21.09
C SER A 340 -6.14 29.13 -20.34
N ARG A 341 -6.08 28.97 -19.01
CA ARG A 341 -4.90 29.32 -18.21
C ARG A 341 -3.71 28.44 -18.55
N LEU A 342 -3.91 27.12 -18.65
CA LEU A 342 -2.85 26.17 -19.03
C LEU A 342 -2.30 26.47 -20.43
N LEU A 343 -3.16 26.77 -21.42
CA LEU A 343 -2.74 27.22 -22.74
C LEU A 343 -1.85 28.47 -22.71
N ASN A 344 -2.22 29.44 -21.85
CA ASN A 344 -1.44 30.67 -21.70
C ASN A 344 -0.09 30.40 -21.03
N ILE A 345 -0.06 29.63 -19.95
CA ILE A 345 1.17 29.29 -19.20
C ILE A 345 2.15 28.49 -20.07
N LEU A 346 1.65 27.56 -20.87
CA LEU A 346 2.47 26.73 -21.76
C LEU A 346 2.87 27.45 -23.06
N GLY A 347 2.41 28.68 -23.26
CA GLY A 347 2.75 29.48 -24.45
C GLY A 347 2.17 28.92 -25.74
N SER A 348 1.05 28.21 -25.68
CA SER A 348 0.44 27.55 -26.84
C SER A 348 0.16 28.51 -27.99
N LYS A 349 0.43 28.08 -29.22
CA LYS A 349 0.14 28.81 -30.47
C LYS A 349 -1.35 28.79 -30.85
N LYS A 350 -2.17 27.98 -30.15
CA LYS A 350 -3.62 27.86 -30.40
C LYS A 350 -4.42 29.10 -29.96
N LEU A 351 -3.84 29.95 -29.11
CA LEU A 351 -4.51 31.14 -28.59
C LEU A 351 -4.47 32.29 -29.60
N GLU A 352 -5.63 32.86 -29.90
CA GLU A 352 -5.69 34.09 -30.67
C GLU A 352 -5.10 35.26 -29.88
N THR A 353 -4.31 36.09 -30.55
CA THR A 353 -3.60 37.21 -29.91
C THR A 353 -4.25 38.55 -30.24
N ILE A 354 -4.67 39.27 -29.20
CA ILE A 354 -5.17 40.64 -29.28
C ILE A 354 -4.12 41.57 -28.68
N TYR A 355 -3.73 42.61 -29.41
CA TYR A 355 -2.78 43.60 -28.90
C TYR A 355 -3.51 44.78 -28.25
N ALA A 356 -3.10 45.16 -27.04
CA ALA A 356 -3.75 46.23 -26.28
C ALA A 356 -3.82 47.59 -27.01
N ARG A 357 -2.91 47.87 -27.95
CA ARG A 357 -2.98 49.09 -28.79
C ARG A 357 -4.28 49.18 -29.59
N LYS A 358 -4.86 48.03 -29.97
CA LYS A 358 -6.14 47.94 -30.71
C LYS A 358 -7.38 48.00 -29.79
N CYS A 359 -7.18 48.01 -28.47
CA CYS A 359 -8.29 48.03 -27.53
C CYS A 359 -8.67 49.46 -27.12
N VAL A 360 -9.94 49.73 -26.88
CA VAL A 360 -10.41 50.98 -26.25
C VAL A 360 -10.74 50.69 -24.79
N ILE A 361 -10.29 51.54 -23.85
CA ILE A 361 -10.59 51.39 -22.43
C ILE A 361 -11.78 52.28 -22.07
N LYS A 362 -12.75 51.73 -21.34
CA LYS A 362 -13.94 52.45 -20.85
C LYS A 362 -14.34 51.95 -19.46
N GLU A 363 -15.05 52.77 -18.70
CA GLU A 363 -15.81 52.27 -17.57
C GLU A 363 -16.92 51.32 -18.04
N ILE A 364 -17.20 50.28 -17.24
CA ILE A 364 -18.26 49.31 -17.50
C ILE A 364 -19.23 49.21 -16.33
N THR A 365 -20.44 48.78 -16.62
CA THR A 365 -21.48 48.60 -15.62
C THR A 365 -21.13 47.46 -14.64
N PRO A 366 -21.70 47.46 -13.42
CA PRO A 366 -21.57 46.34 -12.49
C PRO A 366 -22.04 45.00 -13.08
N THR A 367 -23.04 45.03 -13.96
CA THR A 367 -23.58 43.82 -14.62
C THR A 367 -22.58 43.25 -15.62
N GLU A 368 -22.02 44.08 -16.51
CA GLU A 368 -20.99 43.65 -17.46
C GLU A 368 -19.76 43.08 -16.74
N ALA A 369 -19.27 43.77 -15.69
CA ALA A 369 -18.14 43.30 -14.91
C ALA A 369 -18.42 41.95 -14.23
N ARG A 370 -19.65 41.74 -13.72
CA ARG A 370 -20.05 40.49 -13.10
C ARG A 370 -20.08 39.35 -14.11
N VAL A 371 -20.81 39.52 -15.21
CA VAL A 371 -20.93 38.51 -16.27
C VAL A 371 -19.55 38.12 -16.77
N PHE A 372 -18.71 39.11 -17.08
CA PHE A 372 -17.37 38.87 -17.59
C PHE A 372 -16.47 38.15 -16.58
N CYS A 373 -16.44 38.59 -15.32
CA CYS A 373 -15.59 37.94 -14.32
C CYS A 373 -16.03 36.53 -13.97
N GLU A 374 -17.34 36.22 -13.92
CA GLU A 374 -17.80 34.86 -13.67
C GLU A 374 -17.40 33.88 -14.78
N GLN A 375 -17.41 34.35 -16.03
CA GLN A 375 -17.04 33.55 -17.20
C GLN A 375 -15.52 33.40 -17.39
N ASN A 376 -14.73 34.37 -16.93
CA ASN A 376 -13.31 34.46 -17.31
C ASN A 376 -12.31 34.46 -16.14
N HIS A 377 -12.76 34.65 -14.90
CA HIS A 377 -11.91 34.67 -13.72
C HIS A 377 -12.16 33.45 -12.83
N LEU A 378 -11.09 32.75 -12.42
CA LEU A 378 -11.21 31.53 -11.62
C LEU A 378 -11.95 31.76 -10.29
N GLN A 379 -11.73 32.92 -9.65
CA GLN A 379 -12.42 33.32 -8.42
C GLN A 379 -13.77 34.04 -8.65
N GLY A 380 -14.24 34.16 -9.89
CA GLY A 380 -15.48 34.86 -10.23
C GLY A 380 -15.44 36.36 -9.94
N TYR A 381 -16.62 36.98 -9.89
CA TYR A 381 -16.80 38.40 -9.62
C TYR A 381 -16.63 38.74 -8.13
N THR A 382 -16.25 39.99 -7.85
CA THR A 382 -16.31 40.56 -6.51
C THR A 382 -16.71 42.03 -6.57
N GLY A 383 -17.32 42.53 -5.49
CA GLY A 383 -17.73 43.92 -5.41
C GLY A 383 -16.55 44.88 -5.58
N SER A 384 -16.75 45.93 -6.36
CA SER A 384 -15.73 46.94 -6.67
C SER A 384 -16.38 48.31 -6.85
N ARG A 385 -15.59 49.36 -6.64
CA ARG A 385 -16.02 50.75 -6.89
C ARG A 385 -15.80 51.07 -8.37
N ILE A 386 -14.58 50.92 -8.87
CA ILE A 386 -14.22 51.22 -10.26
C ILE A 386 -14.13 49.92 -11.06
N LYS A 387 -14.65 49.93 -12.29
CA LYS A 387 -14.69 48.78 -13.20
C LYS A 387 -14.28 49.25 -14.59
N LEU A 388 -13.12 48.83 -15.03
CA LEU A 388 -12.59 49.19 -16.35
C LEU A 388 -12.67 47.98 -17.27
N GLY A 389 -13.22 48.20 -18.46
CA GLY A 389 -13.28 47.25 -19.55
C GLY A 389 -12.38 47.65 -20.71
N ALA A 390 -11.73 46.67 -21.32
CA ALA A 390 -11.02 46.80 -22.58
C ALA A 390 -11.84 46.20 -23.71
N PHE A 391 -12.10 46.99 -24.75
CA PHE A 391 -12.93 46.60 -25.89
C PHE A 391 -12.08 46.44 -27.16
N TYR A 392 -12.22 45.33 -27.87
CA TYR A 392 -11.62 45.10 -29.18
C TYR A 392 -12.73 44.83 -30.21
N ALA A 393 -12.77 45.60 -31.30
CA ALA A 393 -13.84 45.51 -32.30
C ALA A 393 -15.27 45.56 -31.70
N GLY A 394 -15.46 46.36 -30.64
CA GLY A 394 -16.75 46.48 -29.95
C GLY A 394 -17.01 45.42 -28.88
N GLU A 395 -16.22 44.35 -28.81
CA GLU A 395 -16.37 43.29 -27.80
C GLU A 395 -15.53 43.55 -26.55
N LEU A 396 -16.10 43.31 -25.36
CA LEU A 396 -15.36 43.33 -24.11
C LEU A 396 -14.40 42.12 -24.05
N VAL A 397 -13.09 42.38 -23.96
CA VAL A 397 -12.04 41.34 -24.00
C VAL A 397 -11.18 41.27 -22.74
N SER A 398 -11.25 42.28 -21.85
CA SER A 398 -10.57 42.23 -20.55
C SER A 398 -11.22 43.17 -19.55
N VAL A 399 -11.18 42.80 -18.27
CA VAL A 399 -11.72 43.59 -17.15
C VAL A 399 -10.66 43.74 -16.07
N MET A 400 -10.56 44.94 -15.51
CA MET A 400 -9.81 45.25 -14.28
C MET A 400 -10.70 46.04 -13.33
N THR A 401 -10.82 45.59 -12.08
CA THR A 401 -11.67 46.24 -11.07
C THR A 401 -10.89 46.67 -9.85
N PHE A 402 -11.30 47.82 -9.28
CA PHE A 402 -10.68 48.38 -8.09
C PHE A 402 -11.71 48.51 -6.96
N ALA A 403 -11.39 47.94 -5.81
CA ALA A 403 -12.20 47.99 -4.60
C ALA A 403 -11.54 48.90 -3.55
N LYS A 404 -12.34 49.34 -2.57
CA LYS A 404 -11.76 49.96 -1.37
C LYS A 404 -11.09 48.90 -0.50
N PRO A 405 -10.08 49.26 0.28
CA PRO A 405 -9.40 48.33 1.16
C PRO A 405 -10.37 47.71 2.18
N SER A 406 -10.06 46.51 2.65
CA SER A 406 -10.88 45.83 3.65
C SER A 406 -10.12 45.66 4.95
N ILE A 407 -10.79 45.98 6.07
CA ILE A 407 -10.30 45.68 7.43
C ILE A 407 -9.97 44.19 7.56
N SER A 408 -10.77 43.32 6.93
CA SER A 408 -10.55 41.87 6.95
C SER A 408 -9.23 41.42 6.31
N LYS A 409 -8.61 42.29 5.51
CA LYS A 409 -7.30 42.09 4.87
C LYS A 409 -6.21 42.96 5.52
N GLY A 410 -6.48 43.52 6.70
CA GLY A 410 -5.53 44.34 7.46
C GLY A 410 -5.29 45.72 6.87
N ALA A 411 -6.24 46.28 6.12
CA ALA A 411 -6.12 47.60 5.51
C ALA A 411 -7.23 48.54 5.99
N ASN A 412 -6.92 49.84 6.12
CA ASN A 412 -7.86 50.85 6.57
C ASN A 412 -8.78 51.29 5.41
N PRO A 413 -10.09 50.98 5.43
CA PRO A 413 -11.01 51.38 4.36
C PRO A 413 -11.24 52.89 4.27
N LYS A 414 -10.91 53.64 5.34
CA LYS A 414 -11.07 55.09 5.41
C LYS A 414 -9.84 55.84 4.86
N GLU A 415 -8.76 55.13 4.58
CA GLU A 415 -7.56 55.75 4.03
C GLU A 415 -7.85 56.30 2.63
N PRO A 416 -7.65 57.62 2.40
CA PRO A 416 -7.94 58.22 1.11
C PRO A 416 -7.01 57.65 0.04
N ASN A 417 -7.52 57.54 -1.18
CA ASN A 417 -6.72 57.20 -2.37
C ASN A 417 -5.96 55.85 -2.30
N VAL A 418 -6.33 54.96 -1.37
CA VAL A 418 -5.84 53.58 -1.34
C VAL A 418 -6.85 52.66 -2.02
N TRP A 419 -6.33 51.79 -2.89
CA TRP A 419 -7.13 50.92 -3.74
C TRP A 419 -6.64 49.48 -3.73
N GLU A 420 -7.56 48.53 -3.78
CA GLU A 420 -7.27 47.13 -4.08
C GLU A 420 -7.57 46.87 -5.56
N LEU A 421 -6.58 46.48 -6.36
CA LEU A 421 -6.85 45.82 -7.64
C LEU A 421 -7.41 44.42 -7.33
N SER A 422 -8.74 44.31 -7.39
CA SER A 422 -9.48 43.17 -6.85
C SER A 422 -9.73 42.05 -7.87
N ARG A 423 -9.85 42.38 -9.16
CA ARG A 423 -9.92 41.41 -10.26
C ARG A 423 -9.18 41.95 -11.47
N PHE A 424 -8.47 41.05 -12.14
CA PHE A 424 -7.98 41.24 -13.49
C PHE A 424 -8.13 39.93 -14.26
N CYS A 425 -8.86 39.97 -15.37
CA CYS A 425 -8.98 38.83 -16.29
C CYS A 425 -9.14 39.29 -17.73
N SER A 426 -8.80 38.40 -18.65
CA SER A 426 -9.07 38.53 -20.08
C SER A 426 -9.96 37.39 -20.54
N LYS A 427 -10.60 37.55 -21.70
CA LYS A 427 -11.49 36.56 -22.30
C LYS A 427 -10.77 35.20 -22.41
N ILE A 428 -11.40 34.11 -22.01
CA ILE A 428 -10.83 32.77 -22.11
C ILE A 428 -10.48 32.43 -23.56
N ASN A 429 -9.44 31.62 -23.78
CA ASN A 429 -8.93 31.24 -25.10
C ASN A 429 -8.34 32.39 -25.95
N PHE A 430 -8.11 33.56 -25.36
CA PHE A 430 -7.37 34.66 -25.97
C PHE A 430 -6.10 35.00 -25.18
N ARG A 431 -5.11 35.56 -25.87
CA ARG A 431 -3.95 36.21 -25.29
C ARG A 431 -4.02 37.70 -25.59
N VAL A 432 -4.29 38.52 -24.56
CA VAL A 432 -4.41 39.97 -24.72
C VAL A 432 -3.13 40.68 -24.26
N ILE A 433 -2.19 40.86 -25.19
CA ILE A 433 -0.83 41.34 -24.89
C ILE A 433 -0.83 42.83 -24.53
N GLY A 434 -0.25 43.14 -23.37
CA GLY A 434 -0.07 44.50 -22.87
C GLY A 434 -1.31 45.12 -22.20
N ILE A 435 -2.42 44.38 -22.11
CA ILE A 435 -3.69 44.98 -21.67
C ILE A 435 -3.73 45.34 -20.19
N ALA A 436 -3.06 44.54 -19.35
CA ALA A 436 -2.94 44.83 -17.92
C ALA A 436 -2.32 46.21 -17.69
N SER A 437 -1.24 46.54 -18.42
CA SER A 437 -0.56 47.83 -18.33
C SER A 437 -1.44 48.97 -18.85
N LYS A 438 -2.18 48.75 -19.95
CA LYS A 438 -3.08 49.76 -20.51
C LYS A 438 -4.25 50.08 -19.57
N LEU A 439 -4.85 49.05 -18.96
CA LEU A 439 -5.94 49.22 -17.98
C LEU A 439 -5.44 49.93 -16.72
N LEU A 440 -4.29 49.53 -16.18
CA LEU A 440 -3.72 50.17 -15.00
C LEU A 440 -3.35 51.64 -15.27
N LYS A 441 -2.68 51.94 -16.38
CA LYS A 441 -2.35 53.32 -16.77
C LYS A 441 -3.60 54.18 -16.97
N HIS A 442 -4.69 53.58 -17.46
CA HIS A 442 -5.96 54.30 -17.56
C HIS A 442 -6.50 54.63 -16.16
N PHE A 443 -6.42 53.69 -15.21
CA PHE A 443 -6.77 53.96 -13.82
C PHE A 443 -5.89 55.09 -13.23
N GLU A 444 -4.56 54.98 -13.35
CA GLU A 444 -3.59 55.92 -12.77
C GLU A 444 -3.76 57.36 -13.27
N ARG A 445 -4.33 57.55 -14.47
CA ARG A 445 -4.54 58.88 -15.09
C ARG A 445 -5.89 59.50 -14.81
N ASN A 446 -6.89 58.70 -14.43
CA ASN A 446 -8.29 59.15 -14.38
C ASN A 446 -8.88 59.10 -12.96
N TYR A 447 -8.15 58.58 -11.97
CA TYR A 447 -8.61 58.52 -10.59
C TYR A 447 -7.50 58.91 -9.62
N ASP A 448 -7.89 59.50 -8.49
CA ASP A 448 -6.95 59.81 -7.41
C ASP A 448 -6.48 58.53 -6.72
N TRP A 449 -5.16 58.36 -6.65
CA TRP A 449 -4.54 57.21 -6.01
C TRP A 449 -3.19 57.58 -5.39
N ASN A 450 -2.92 57.01 -4.22
CA ASN A 450 -1.63 57.07 -3.53
C ASN A 450 -1.01 55.67 -3.45
N THR A 451 -1.84 54.64 -3.33
CA THR A 451 -1.40 53.25 -3.21
C THR A 451 -2.39 52.32 -3.88
N VAL A 452 -1.88 51.40 -4.70
CA VAL A 452 -2.63 50.24 -5.18
C VAL A 452 -1.99 48.98 -4.62
N PHE A 453 -2.77 48.10 -4.01
CA PHE A 453 -2.32 46.76 -3.66
C PHE A 453 -3.09 45.67 -4.40
N SER A 454 -2.48 44.51 -4.53
CA SER A 454 -3.13 43.32 -5.09
C SER A 454 -2.55 42.04 -4.50
N TYR A 455 -3.23 40.92 -4.74
CA TYR A 455 -2.86 39.62 -4.21
C TYR A 455 -2.75 38.61 -5.35
N ALA A 456 -1.59 37.96 -5.47
CA ALA A 456 -1.36 36.89 -6.42
C ALA A 456 -1.49 35.53 -5.72
N ASP A 457 -2.46 34.71 -6.14
CA ASP A 457 -2.63 33.34 -5.64
C ASP A 457 -1.42 32.49 -6.02
N ARG A 458 -0.67 32.04 -5.01
CA ARG A 458 0.59 31.31 -5.20
C ARG A 458 0.42 29.93 -5.84
N ARG A 459 -0.81 29.38 -5.85
CA ARG A 459 -1.13 28.15 -6.58
C ARG A 459 -1.07 28.33 -8.10
N TRP A 460 -1.14 29.58 -8.56
CA TRP A 460 -1.31 29.91 -9.98
C TRP A 460 -0.34 30.97 -10.49
N SER A 461 0.33 31.70 -9.61
CA SER A 461 1.12 32.87 -9.96
C SER A 461 2.42 32.93 -9.17
N ASN A 462 3.49 33.30 -9.86
CA ASN A 462 4.76 33.71 -9.30
C ASN A 462 4.90 35.25 -9.19
N GLY A 463 3.87 36.01 -9.57
CA GLY A 463 3.85 37.47 -9.43
C GLY A 463 4.34 38.29 -10.64
N ASN A 464 4.83 37.63 -11.69
CA ASN A 464 5.40 38.25 -12.90
C ASN A 464 4.56 39.39 -13.52
N VAL A 465 3.22 39.30 -13.47
CA VAL A 465 2.34 40.36 -14.00
C VAL A 465 2.48 41.64 -13.19
N TYR A 466 2.53 41.55 -11.86
CA TYR A 466 2.58 42.71 -10.98
C TYR A 466 3.93 43.41 -11.05
N GLU A 467 5.03 42.65 -11.07
CA GLU A 467 6.39 43.18 -11.23
C GLU A 467 6.53 43.96 -12.55
N LYS A 468 6.00 43.42 -13.65
CA LYS A 468 5.97 44.11 -14.95
C LYS A 468 5.09 45.37 -14.97
N LEU A 469 4.16 45.50 -14.04
CA LEU A 469 3.31 46.68 -13.88
C LEU A 469 3.93 47.73 -12.93
N GLY A 470 5.13 47.46 -12.40
CA GLY A 470 5.81 48.33 -11.45
C GLY A 470 5.26 48.22 -10.03
N PHE A 471 4.70 47.07 -9.65
CA PHE A 471 4.42 46.78 -8.26
C PHE A 471 5.63 46.12 -7.60
N GLU A 472 5.80 46.39 -6.32
CA GLU A 472 6.80 45.79 -5.46
C GLU A 472 6.16 44.74 -4.54
N LEU A 473 6.90 43.67 -4.27
CA LEU A 473 6.47 42.63 -3.34
C LEU A 473 6.53 43.19 -1.91
N SER A 474 5.37 43.33 -1.28
CA SER A 474 5.23 43.87 0.09
C SER A 474 5.07 42.80 1.17
N GLY A 475 4.87 41.54 0.79
CA GLY A 475 4.82 40.42 1.73
C GLY A 475 4.19 39.15 1.17
N ILE A 476 4.22 38.08 1.96
CA ILE A 476 3.60 36.78 1.64
C ILE A 476 2.59 36.44 2.73
N THR A 477 1.34 36.19 2.37
CA THR A 477 0.32 35.82 3.35
C THR A 477 0.48 34.36 3.77
N LYS A 478 0.09 34.04 5.01
CA LYS A 478 -0.05 32.65 5.46
C LYS A 478 -1.08 31.89 4.62
N PRO A 479 -1.02 30.55 4.57
CA PRO A 479 -2.09 29.72 4.01
C PRO A 479 -3.46 30.09 4.56
N ASN A 480 -4.45 30.20 3.68
CA ASN A 480 -5.86 30.29 4.04
C ASN A 480 -6.55 28.95 3.83
N TYR A 481 -7.68 28.76 4.50
CA TYR A 481 -8.51 27.58 4.34
C TYR A 481 -9.86 27.89 3.71
N TRP A 482 -10.40 26.88 3.05
CA TRP A 482 -11.74 26.84 2.47
C TRP A 482 -12.49 25.65 3.07
N TYR A 483 -13.78 25.83 3.37
CA TYR A 483 -14.62 24.73 3.79
C TYR A 483 -15.07 23.93 2.58
N VAL A 484 -15.04 22.61 2.68
CA VAL A 484 -15.41 21.70 1.60
C VAL A 484 -16.52 20.75 2.02
N LYS A 485 -17.53 20.60 1.17
CA LYS A 485 -18.62 19.64 1.34
C LYS A 485 -19.21 19.31 -0.02
N ARG A 486 -19.38 18.01 -0.31
CA ARG A 486 -19.98 17.51 -1.57
C ARG A 486 -19.36 18.15 -2.83
N GLY A 487 -18.03 18.17 -2.92
CA GLY A 487 -17.32 18.66 -4.11
C GLY A 487 -17.35 20.18 -4.31
N LYS A 488 -17.79 20.97 -3.32
CA LYS A 488 -17.80 22.43 -3.40
C LYS A 488 -16.90 23.04 -2.32
N ARG A 489 -16.14 24.07 -2.69
CA ARG A 489 -15.43 24.95 -1.77
C ARG A 489 -16.23 26.20 -1.47
N ILE A 490 -16.25 26.60 -0.21
CA ILE A 490 -16.73 27.92 0.21
C ILE A 490 -15.70 28.60 1.10
N HIS A 491 -15.60 29.92 0.96
CA HIS A 491 -14.62 30.71 1.68
C HIS A 491 -14.90 30.63 3.19
N ARG A 492 -13.85 30.60 4.01
CA ARG A 492 -13.95 30.47 5.49
C ARG A 492 -14.93 31.44 6.16
N PHE A 493 -15.11 32.63 5.60
CA PHE A 493 -16.04 33.62 6.16
C PHE A 493 -17.51 33.26 5.99
N GLY A 494 -17.86 32.38 5.05
CA GLY A 494 -19.22 31.93 4.82
C GLY A 494 -19.77 31.00 5.92
N LEU A 495 -18.90 30.36 6.71
CA LEU A 495 -19.28 29.47 7.82
C LEU A 495 -18.73 29.93 9.17
N ARG A 496 -18.50 31.24 9.32
CA ARG A 496 -18.09 31.79 10.62
C ARG A 496 -19.09 31.41 11.70
N LYS A 497 -18.57 31.17 12.89
CA LYS A 497 -19.41 30.89 14.05
C LYS A 497 -20.37 32.06 14.33
N LYS A 498 -21.67 31.76 14.45
CA LYS A 498 -22.74 32.72 14.77
C LYS A 498 -22.85 32.89 16.28
N PRO A 499 -23.35 34.06 16.77
CA PRO A 499 -23.57 34.27 18.21
C PRO A 499 -24.48 33.23 18.88
N SER A 500 -25.39 32.62 18.11
CA SER A 500 -26.31 31.58 18.58
C SER A 500 -25.68 30.19 18.71
N GLU A 501 -24.45 29.98 18.25
CA GLU A 501 -23.80 28.66 18.24
C GLU A 501 -22.98 28.40 19.52
N PRO A 502 -22.80 27.13 19.96
CA PRO A 502 -22.26 26.79 21.27
C PRO A 502 -20.83 27.31 21.49
N LYS A 503 -20.57 28.09 22.54
CA LYS A 503 -19.26 28.77 22.75
C LYS A 503 -18.11 27.84 23.15
N ASN A 504 -18.40 26.69 23.74
CA ASN A 504 -17.45 25.73 24.30
C ASN A 504 -16.70 24.86 23.27
N ILE A 505 -17.12 24.87 22.00
CA ILE A 505 -16.47 24.15 20.90
C ILE A 505 -15.87 25.13 19.90
N THR A 506 -14.76 24.77 19.27
CA THR A 506 -14.15 25.62 18.23
C THR A 506 -15.04 25.68 16.97
N GLU A 507 -14.87 26.71 16.14
CA GLU A 507 -15.57 26.78 14.84
C GLU A 507 -15.27 25.54 14.00
N TRP A 508 -14.02 25.05 14.03
CA TRP A 508 -13.63 23.88 13.25
C TRP A 508 -14.33 22.60 13.73
N GLU A 509 -14.35 22.34 15.03
CA GLU A 509 -15.08 21.19 15.60
C GLU A 509 -16.57 21.26 15.27
N LEU A 510 -17.17 22.44 15.39
CA LEU A 510 -18.57 22.65 15.02
C LEU A 510 -18.83 22.35 13.53
N ARG A 511 -17.99 22.87 12.62
CA ARG A 511 -18.18 22.62 11.19
C ARG A 511 -17.90 21.18 10.79
N GLN A 512 -17.01 20.48 11.48
CA GLN A 512 -16.85 19.02 11.29
C GLN A 512 -18.12 18.26 11.67
N GLN A 513 -18.77 18.60 12.79
CA GLN A 513 -20.06 18.00 13.18
C GLN A 513 -21.14 18.26 12.13
N ASP A 514 -21.12 19.45 11.51
CA ASP A 514 -21.98 19.80 10.36
C ASP A 514 -21.61 19.06 9.05
N GLY A 515 -20.59 18.19 9.06
CA GLY A 515 -20.11 17.42 7.90
C GLY A 515 -19.29 18.25 6.90
N TRP A 516 -18.69 19.37 7.34
CA TRP A 516 -17.72 20.12 6.56
C TRP A 516 -16.30 19.66 6.84
N ASN A 517 -15.46 19.83 5.83
CA ASN A 517 -14.04 19.60 5.93
C ASN A 517 -13.26 20.88 5.54
N ARG A 518 -11.94 20.93 5.72
CA ARG A 518 -11.09 22.08 5.35
C ARG A 518 -10.02 21.67 4.36
N ILE A 519 -9.80 22.50 3.35
CA ILE A 519 -8.65 22.43 2.45
C ILE A 519 -7.87 23.74 2.52
N TRP A 520 -6.55 23.68 2.45
CA TRP A 520 -5.66 24.83 2.57
C TRP A 520 -5.02 25.22 1.25
N ASP A 521 -4.90 26.52 0.98
CA ASP A 521 -4.14 27.05 -0.15
C ASP A 521 -2.65 27.27 0.20
N CYS A 522 -1.91 27.96 -0.66
CA CYS A 522 -0.49 28.27 -0.46
C CYS A 522 -0.24 29.71 0.01
N GLY A 523 -1.28 30.45 0.40
CA GLY A 523 -1.25 31.89 0.61
C GLY A 523 -1.14 32.68 -0.69
N ASN A 524 -0.92 33.99 -0.56
CA ASN A 524 -0.82 34.93 -1.66
C ASN A 524 0.47 35.76 -1.57
N LEU A 525 1.01 36.15 -2.72
CA LEU A 525 1.99 37.24 -2.80
C LEU A 525 1.23 38.56 -2.73
N LYS A 526 1.59 39.44 -1.81
CA LYS A 526 0.98 40.76 -1.66
C LYS A 526 1.86 41.79 -2.35
N TYR A 527 1.33 42.40 -3.39
CA TYR A 527 2.00 43.45 -4.17
C TYR A 527 1.46 44.83 -3.80
N LYS A 528 2.34 45.84 -3.79
CA LYS A 528 2.02 47.25 -3.56
C LYS A 528 2.65 48.10 -4.66
N LYS A 529 1.95 49.13 -5.11
CA LYS A 529 2.45 50.19 -5.98
C LYS A 529 2.10 51.54 -5.37
N GLU A 530 3.05 52.46 -5.35
CA GLU A 530 2.90 53.83 -4.87
C GLU A 530 2.95 54.81 -6.05
N ASN A 531 2.26 55.95 -5.90
CA ASN A 531 2.18 57.02 -6.90
C ASN A 531 3.27 58.07 -6.67
#